data_AF-A0A2D5W5A6-F1
#
_entry.id   AF-A0A2D5W5A6-F1
#
_cell.length_a   1.000
_cell.length_b   1.000
_cell.length_c   1.000
_cell.angle_alpha   90.00
_cell.angle_beta   90.00
_cell.angle_gamma   90.00
#
_symmetry.space_group_name_H-M   'P 1'
#
loop_
_entity.id
_entity.type
_entity.pdbx_description
1 polymer ?
#
loop_
_entity_poly.entity_id
_entity_poly.type
_entity_poly.pdbx_seq_one_letter_code
_entity_poly.pdbx_strand_id
1 'polypeptide(L)'
;MANELATPTPRSPAPTPGRALLGGFLMGLANLVPGVSGGTMILAVGLYDDFIGALADLARLRPSRRGLTLLMFMGLGTAAALVSLAGPAVLLVTEARWVAYSLFIGMTLGGVPLIWRLCQPLGPRVFLAAAAMLAVMARLAFGSGTTQLPETTMVLVLVGALAASSMILPGVSGSYLLLILGLYDLVIGSLSSSALREDPAGSLAVIAPVVLGAALGVALLSNVLKAILARWSAVGHGALLGLLLGAVLGLYPFQEAVQPELARRGTRSALVMMAAGATPSEARERYPSVPADLDLLALRGKLAAAGVEPTRSALKRQASGLRSYKPGGLQLAASLTLLLAGFSTVWLSSARRTDS
;
A
#
# COMPACT_ATOMS: atom_id res chain seq x y z
N MET A 1 38.78 24.93 27.88
CA MET A 1 37.79 25.93 27.46
C MET A 1 36.47 25.22 27.18
N ALA A 2 35.37 25.86 27.53
CA ALA A 2 34.13 25.25 27.99
C ALA A 2 33.40 24.33 27.00
N ASN A 3 32.82 23.27 27.58
CA ASN A 3 31.82 22.38 27.03
C ASN A 3 30.50 23.14 26.91
N GLU A 4 30.23 23.78 25.76
CA GLU A 4 28.89 24.24 25.43
C GLU A 4 28.03 23.03 25.06
N LEU A 5 27.43 22.44 26.09
CA LEU A 5 26.28 21.55 25.94
C LEU A 5 25.19 22.34 25.21
N ALA A 6 24.98 22.00 23.94
CA ALA A 6 23.82 22.44 23.17
C ALA A 6 22.58 22.26 24.03
N THR A 7 21.94 23.38 24.39
CA THR A 7 20.68 23.36 25.11
C THR A 7 19.66 22.60 24.25
N PRO A 8 18.93 21.62 24.81
CA PRO A 8 17.88 20.97 24.04
C PRO A 8 16.87 22.03 23.62
N THR A 9 16.71 22.22 22.31
CA THR A 9 15.67 23.07 21.75
C THR A 9 14.33 22.75 22.44
N PRO A 10 13.58 23.77 22.90
CA PRO A 10 12.34 23.54 23.63
C PRO A 10 11.43 22.65 22.79
N ARG A 11 11.08 21.48 23.33
CA ARG A 11 10.15 20.54 22.68
C ARG A 11 8.84 21.29 22.43
N SER A 12 8.40 21.30 21.18
CA SER A 12 7.11 21.84 20.76
C SER A 12 5.99 21.44 21.73
N PRO A 13 5.01 22.33 22.01
CA PRO A 13 3.90 22.01 22.90
C PRO A 13 3.24 20.69 22.48
N ALA A 14 2.78 19.92 23.47
CA ALA A 14 2.23 18.60 23.23
C ALA A 14 1.13 18.65 22.15
N PRO A 15 1.20 17.80 21.11
CA PRO A 15 0.20 17.81 20.07
C PRO A 15 -1.17 17.52 20.68
N THR A 16 -2.16 18.33 20.32
CA THR A 16 -3.53 18.16 20.82
C THR A 16 -4.12 16.83 20.30
N PRO A 17 -4.99 16.16 21.07
CA PRO A 17 -5.66 14.94 20.62
C PRO A 17 -6.36 15.07 19.26
N GLY A 18 -7.01 16.22 19.01
CA GLY A 18 -7.65 16.51 17.72
C GLY A 18 -6.66 16.60 16.56
N ARG A 19 -5.50 17.23 16.76
CA ARG A 19 -4.45 17.31 15.74
C ARG A 19 -3.83 15.94 15.46
N ALA A 20 -3.65 15.12 16.50
CA ALA A 20 -3.19 13.73 16.37
C ALA A 20 -4.21 12.86 15.61
N LEU A 21 -5.51 12.98 15.91
CA LEU A 21 -6.58 12.29 15.18
C LEU A 21 -6.60 12.66 13.70
N LEU A 22 -6.54 13.96 13.38
CA LEU A 22 -6.50 14.45 12.01
C LEU A 22 -5.24 13.95 11.28
N GLY A 23 -4.07 14.05 11.92
CA GLY A 23 -2.82 13.55 11.37
C GLY A 23 -2.87 12.05 11.07
N GLY A 24 -3.45 11.26 11.98
CA GLY A 24 -3.72 9.85 11.78
C GLY A 24 -4.67 9.57 10.61
N PHE A 25 -5.76 10.33 10.51
CA PHE A 25 -6.72 10.19 9.42
C PHE A 25 -6.10 10.47 8.05
N LEU A 26 -5.34 11.57 7.94
CA LEU A 26 -4.61 11.92 6.71
C LEU A 26 -3.52 10.90 6.36
N MET A 27 -2.83 10.35 7.37
CA MET A 27 -1.89 9.25 7.19
C MET A 27 -2.60 7.99 6.66
N GLY A 28 -3.76 7.62 7.22
CA GLY A 28 -4.56 6.49 6.76
C GLY A 28 -5.06 6.66 5.32
N LEU A 29 -5.50 7.87 4.95
CA LEU A 29 -5.84 8.24 3.58
C LEU A 29 -4.66 8.03 2.62
N ALA A 30 -3.48 8.55 2.98
CA ALA A 30 -2.27 8.35 2.18
C ALA A 30 -1.92 6.87 2.03
N ASN A 31 -2.10 6.07 3.08
CA ASN A 31 -1.86 4.63 3.04
C ASN A 31 -2.90 3.85 2.22
N LEU A 32 -4.03 4.44 1.85
CA LEU A 32 -4.95 3.84 0.87
C LEU A 32 -4.53 4.13 -0.57
N VAL A 33 -3.75 5.19 -0.81
CA VAL A 33 -3.39 5.65 -2.15
C VAL A 33 -1.91 5.34 -2.44
N PRO A 34 -1.61 4.27 -3.19
CA PRO A 34 -0.26 3.97 -3.68
C PRO A 34 0.43 5.20 -4.27
N GLY A 35 1.66 5.47 -3.82
CA GLY A 35 2.44 6.62 -4.25
C GLY A 35 2.28 7.87 -3.38
N VAL A 36 1.30 7.92 -2.47
CA VAL A 36 1.19 8.96 -1.44
C VAL A 36 1.82 8.45 -0.15
N SER A 37 2.80 9.17 0.40
CA SER A 37 3.48 8.77 1.64
C SER A 37 2.74 9.32 2.87
N GLY A 38 2.35 8.42 3.78
CA GLY A 38 1.77 8.78 5.07
C GLY A 38 2.69 9.66 5.92
N GLY A 39 4.00 9.44 5.86
CA GLY A 39 5.00 10.29 6.53
C GLY A 39 4.96 11.75 6.05
N THR A 40 4.72 11.97 4.75
CA THR A 40 4.54 13.32 4.17
C THR A 40 3.31 14.03 4.73
N MET A 41 2.20 13.30 4.97
CA MET A 41 0.99 13.87 5.55
C MET A 41 1.18 14.25 7.02
N ILE A 42 1.85 13.40 7.79
CA ILE A 42 2.17 13.70 9.19
C ILE A 42 3.10 14.92 9.29
N LEU A 43 4.07 15.04 8.38
CA LEU A 43 4.94 16.22 8.30
C LEU A 43 4.16 17.49 7.95
N ALA A 44 3.21 17.42 7.02
CA ALA A 44 2.36 18.57 6.66
C ALA A 44 1.53 19.06 7.85
N VAL A 45 1.11 18.17 8.75
CA VAL A 45 0.39 18.50 9.99
C VAL A 45 1.35 18.95 11.12
N GLY A 46 2.67 18.92 10.89
CA GLY A 46 3.68 19.31 11.87
C GLY A 46 3.84 18.31 13.02
N LEU A 47 3.54 17.04 12.79
CA LEU A 47 3.57 15.97 13.81
C LEU A 47 4.70 14.95 13.58
N TYR A 48 5.51 15.13 12.54
CA TYR A 48 6.46 14.10 12.10
C TYR A 48 7.49 13.75 13.17
N ASP A 49 8.12 14.76 13.78
CA ASP A 49 9.16 14.54 14.79
C ASP A 49 8.59 13.92 16.07
N ASP A 50 7.41 14.38 16.51
CA ASP A 50 6.69 13.81 17.64
C ASP A 50 6.32 12.33 17.37
N PHE A 51 5.86 12.00 16.15
CA PHE A 51 5.47 10.66 15.73
C PHE A 51 6.67 9.70 15.67
N ILE A 52 7.74 10.11 14.99
CA ILE A 52 8.97 9.31 14.87
C ILE A 52 9.63 9.14 16.25
N GLY A 53 9.63 10.19 17.08
CA GLY A 53 10.10 10.13 18.46
C GLY A 53 9.30 9.12 19.28
N ALA A 54 7.97 9.16 19.22
CA ALA A 54 7.10 8.22 19.93
C ALA A 54 7.29 6.77 19.46
N LEU A 55 7.45 6.54 18.15
CA LEU A 55 7.78 5.23 17.60
C LEU A 55 9.15 4.72 18.07
N ALA A 56 10.16 5.59 18.11
CA ALA A 56 11.49 5.24 18.56
C ALA A 56 11.52 4.88 20.06
N ASP A 57 10.80 5.64 20.89
CA ASP A 57 10.63 5.35 22.33
C ASP A 57 9.93 4.00 22.54
N LEU A 58 8.87 3.73 21.76
CA LEU A 58 8.16 2.45 21.79
C LEU A 58 9.07 1.29 21.37
N ALA A 59 9.83 1.45 20.28
CA ALA A 59 10.77 0.44 19.79
C ALA A 59 11.91 0.14 20.79
N ARG A 60 12.32 1.13 21.59
CA ARG A 60 13.31 0.97 22.67
C ARG A 60 12.71 0.38 23.96
N LEU A 61 11.42 0.01 23.94
CA LEU A 61 10.67 -0.45 25.11
C LEU A 61 10.67 0.58 26.26
N ARG A 62 10.74 1.86 25.92
CA ARG A 62 10.71 3.00 26.87
C ARG A 62 9.62 3.99 26.47
N PRO A 63 8.34 3.56 26.34
CA PRO A 63 7.28 4.43 25.87
C PRO A 63 7.02 5.55 26.88
N SER A 64 6.97 6.79 26.40
CA SER A 64 6.49 7.92 27.20
C SER A 64 4.96 7.97 27.18
N ARG A 65 4.31 8.39 28.28
CA ARG A 65 2.84 8.57 28.30
C ARG A 65 2.38 9.51 27.17
N ARG A 66 3.12 10.59 26.92
CA ARG A 66 2.86 11.53 25.82
C ARG A 66 2.94 10.85 24.45
N GLY A 67 4.00 10.07 24.20
CA GLY A 67 4.16 9.32 22.96
C GLY A 67 3.06 8.28 22.75
N LEU A 68 2.68 7.56 23.80
CA LEU A 68 1.62 6.55 23.73
C LEU A 68 0.26 7.18 23.43
N THR A 69 -0.07 8.32 24.07
CA THR A 69 -1.30 9.08 23.77
C THR A 69 -1.32 9.57 22.32
N LEU A 70 -0.19 10.10 21.82
CA LEU A 70 -0.07 10.51 20.42
C LEU A 70 -0.32 9.34 19.46
N LEU A 71 0.38 8.22 19.67
CA LEU A 71 0.25 7.02 18.84
C LEU A 71 -1.16 6.43 18.90
N MET A 72 -1.82 6.47 20.06
CA MET A 72 -3.20 6.03 20.21
C MET A 72 -4.16 6.87 19.34
N PHE A 73 -4.13 8.19 19.46
CA PHE A 73 -5.02 9.07 18.69
C PHE A 73 -4.71 9.03 17.19
N MET A 74 -3.44 8.99 16.81
CA MET A 74 -3.05 8.80 15.41
C MET A 74 -3.48 7.43 14.87
N GLY A 75 -3.32 6.38 15.67
CA GLY A 75 -3.78 5.03 15.33
C GLY A 75 -5.28 4.97 15.13
N LEU A 76 -6.06 5.64 15.99
CA LEU A 76 -7.50 5.73 15.87
C LEU A 76 -7.93 6.49 14.60
N GLY A 77 -7.27 7.61 14.29
CA GLY A 77 -7.50 8.34 13.04
C GLY A 77 -7.17 7.49 11.80
N THR A 78 -6.03 6.78 11.84
CA THR A 78 -5.60 5.88 10.76
C THR A 78 -6.61 4.75 10.56
N ALA A 79 -7.04 4.10 11.63
CA ALA A 79 -8.04 3.04 11.60
C ALA A 79 -9.38 3.56 11.06
N ALA A 80 -9.83 4.74 11.49
CA ALA A 80 -11.05 5.36 10.99
C ALA A 80 -10.99 5.60 9.48
N ALA A 81 -9.88 6.15 8.96
CA ALA A 81 -9.68 6.33 7.52
C ALA A 81 -9.67 4.99 6.76
N LEU A 82 -8.92 4.00 7.24
CA LEU A 82 -8.82 2.69 6.59
C LEU A 82 -10.17 1.97 6.55
N VAL A 83 -10.88 1.87 7.68
CA VAL A 83 -12.17 1.15 7.75
C VAL A 83 -13.25 1.84 6.90
N SER A 84 -13.25 3.18 6.86
CA SER A 84 -14.24 3.95 6.09
C SER A 84 -13.96 3.96 4.58
N LEU A 85 -12.69 3.98 4.16
CA LEU A 85 -12.32 4.26 2.77
C LEU A 85 -11.58 3.13 2.05
N ALA A 86 -11.23 2.03 2.73
CA ALA A 86 -10.62 0.86 2.08
C ALA A 86 -11.53 0.24 1.02
N GLY A 87 -12.85 0.20 1.24
CA GLY A 87 -13.82 -0.31 0.26
C GLY A 87 -13.74 0.47 -1.07
N PRO A 88 -13.99 1.80 -1.07
CA PRO A 88 -13.83 2.64 -2.25
C PRO A 88 -12.44 2.54 -2.91
N ALA A 89 -11.36 2.47 -2.12
CA ALA A 89 -10.01 2.31 -2.66
C ALA A 89 -9.84 0.98 -3.44
N VAL A 90 -10.36 -0.12 -2.89
CA VAL A 90 -10.37 -1.42 -3.57
C VAL A 90 -11.24 -1.39 -4.82
N LEU A 91 -12.41 -0.74 -4.80
CA LEU A 91 -13.26 -0.58 -5.99
C LEU A 91 -12.52 0.17 -7.10
N LEU A 92 -11.81 1.25 -6.76
CA LEU A 92 -11.01 1.99 -7.73
C LEU A 92 -9.92 1.11 -8.38
N VAL A 93 -9.25 0.27 -7.59
CA VAL A 93 -8.18 -0.63 -8.06
C VAL A 93 -8.70 -1.90 -8.75
N THR A 94 -9.96 -2.26 -8.58
CA THR A 94 -10.54 -3.47 -9.18
C THR A 94 -11.43 -3.17 -10.38
N GLU A 95 -12.25 -2.13 -10.33
CA GLU A 95 -13.21 -1.74 -11.37
C GLU A 95 -12.66 -0.65 -12.30
N ALA A 96 -11.88 0.29 -11.77
CA ALA A 96 -11.28 1.40 -12.53
C ALA A 96 -9.74 1.31 -12.59
N ARG A 97 -9.23 0.10 -12.85
CA ARG A 97 -7.79 -0.24 -12.85
C ARG A 97 -6.92 0.75 -13.59
N TRP A 98 -7.29 1.09 -14.83
CA TRP A 98 -6.50 2.01 -15.65
C TRP A 98 -6.47 3.43 -15.07
N VAL A 99 -7.56 3.90 -14.44
CA VAL A 99 -7.63 5.21 -13.76
C VAL A 99 -6.68 5.21 -12.57
N ALA A 100 -6.81 4.20 -11.69
CA ALA A 100 -5.97 4.05 -10.50
C ALA A 100 -4.49 3.97 -10.88
N TYR A 101 -4.15 3.10 -11.83
CA TYR A 101 -2.77 2.85 -12.22
C TYR A 101 -2.16 4.05 -12.95
N SER A 102 -2.92 4.77 -13.79
CA SER A 102 -2.45 6.02 -14.41
C SER A 102 -2.05 7.05 -13.35
N LEU A 103 -2.90 7.24 -12.34
CA LEU A 103 -2.63 8.16 -11.25
C LEU A 103 -1.41 7.71 -10.42
N PHE A 104 -1.31 6.42 -10.08
CA PHE A 104 -0.21 5.86 -9.29
C PHE A 104 1.12 5.94 -10.04
N ILE A 105 1.14 5.64 -11.35
CA ILE A 105 2.33 5.82 -12.19
C ILE A 105 2.75 7.29 -12.19
N GLY A 106 1.79 8.21 -12.38
CA GLY A 106 2.03 9.64 -12.30
C GLY A 106 2.72 10.06 -11.00
N MET A 107 2.10 9.74 -9.85
CA MET A 107 2.63 10.06 -8.53
C MET A 107 4.01 9.42 -8.27
N THR A 108 4.19 8.17 -8.71
CA THR A 108 5.49 7.47 -8.64
C THR A 108 6.56 8.25 -9.39
N LEU A 109 6.31 8.56 -10.68
CA LEU A 109 7.25 9.29 -11.51
C LEU A 109 7.48 10.73 -11.01
N GLY A 110 6.47 11.35 -10.39
CA GLY A 110 6.61 12.68 -9.77
C GLY A 110 7.61 12.71 -8.61
N GLY A 111 7.87 11.57 -7.96
CA GLY A 111 8.89 11.43 -6.91
C GLY A 111 10.32 11.21 -7.44
N VAL A 112 10.47 10.82 -8.71
CA VAL A 112 11.78 10.53 -9.34
C VAL A 112 12.76 11.71 -9.21
N PRO A 113 12.37 12.97 -9.50
CA PRO A 113 13.32 14.10 -9.43
C PRO A 113 13.90 14.33 -8.04
N LEU A 114 13.10 14.12 -6.99
CA LEU A 114 13.56 14.25 -5.61
C LEU A 114 14.59 13.17 -5.27
N ILE A 115 14.26 11.89 -5.54
CA ILE A 115 15.17 10.78 -5.24
C ILE A 115 16.46 10.91 -6.06
N TRP A 116 16.36 11.32 -7.33
CA TRP A 116 17.52 11.57 -8.19
C TRP A 116 18.49 12.61 -7.60
N ARG A 117 17.99 13.67 -6.97
CA ARG A 117 18.82 14.66 -6.26
C ARG A 117 19.49 14.05 -5.02
N LEU A 118 18.79 13.17 -4.29
CA LEU A 118 19.34 12.46 -3.13
C LEU A 118 20.39 11.39 -3.50
N CYS A 119 20.44 10.97 -4.77
CA CYS A 119 21.46 10.05 -5.30
C CYS A 119 22.83 10.70 -5.55
N GLN A 120 22.99 12.02 -5.36
CA GLN A 120 24.24 12.72 -5.67
C GLN A 120 25.33 12.47 -4.60
N PRO A 121 26.62 12.34 -5.01
CA PRO A 121 27.10 12.33 -6.38
C PRO A 121 26.79 10.99 -7.09
N LEU A 122 26.42 11.07 -8.36
CA LEU A 122 26.16 9.88 -9.17
C LEU A 122 27.48 9.14 -9.44
N GLY A 123 27.50 7.84 -9.15
CA GLY A 123 28.63 6.96 -9.41
C GLY A 123 28.19 5.59 -9.91
N PRO A 124 29.11 4.76 -10.42
CA PRO A 124 28.77 3.45 -10.99
C PRO A 124 28.05 2.53 -10.00
N ARG A 125 28.37 2.64 -8.71
CA ARG A 125 27.69 1.88 -7.63
C ARG A 125 26.21 2.28 -7.48
N VAL A 126 25.88 3.55 -7.69
CA VAL A 126 24.50 4.06 -7.64
C VAL A 126 23.69 3.48 -8.78
N PHE A 127 24.24 3.54 -10.01
CA PHE A 127 23.60 2.95 -11.18
C PHE A 127 23.48 1.43 -11.06
N LEU A 128 24.49 0.74 -10.54
CA LEU A 128 24.43 -0.70 -10.32
C LEU A 128 23.33 -1.07 -9.30
N ALA A 129 23.22 -0.33 -8.20
CA ALA A 129 22.16 -0.56 -7.21
C ALA A 129 20.75 -0.29 -7.78
N ALA A 130 20.61 0.81 -8.55
CA ALA A 130 19.36 1.14 -9.24
C ALA A 130 18.99 0.05 -10.26
N ALA A 131 19.94 -0.35 -11.12
CA ALA A 131 19.73 -1.40 -12.12
C ALA A 131 19.42 -2.76 -11.49
N ALA A 132 20.10 -3.12 -10.39
CA ALA A 132 19.84 -4.36 -9.67
C ALA A 132 18.41 -4.39 -9.12
N MET A 133 17.97 -3.32 -8.45
CA MET A 133 16.61 -3.25 -7.91
C MET A 133 15.55 -3.16 -9.00
N LEU A 134 15.82 -2.42 -10.09
CA LEU A 134 14.98 -2.40 -11.28
C LEU A 134 14.83 -3.80 -11.88
N ALA A 135 15.91 -4.58 -11.98
CA ALA A 135 15.88 -5.94 -12.49
C ALA A 135 15.10 -6.89 -11.57
N VAL A 136 15.23 -6.74 -10.25
CA VAL A 136 14.39 -7.47 -9.28
C VAL A 136 12.92 -7.15 -9.53
N MET A 137 12.55 -5.87 -9.65
CA MET A 137 11.17 -5.46 -9.93
C MET A 137 10.69 -5.93 -11.30
N ALA A 138 11.50 -5.86 -12.35
CA ALA A 138 11.15 -6.34 -13.68
C ALA A 138 10.91 -7.86 -13.67
N ARG A 139 11.73 -8.62 -12.94
CA ARG A 139 11.52 -10.06 -12.75
C ARG A 139 10.22 -10.35 -12.00
N LEU A 140 9.87 -9.55 -10.99
CA LEU A 140 8.58 -9.68 -10.32
C LEU A 140 7.41 -9.28 -11.23
N ALA A 141 7.53 -8.19 -11.99
CA ALA A 141 6.48 -7.70 -12.88
C ALA A 141 6.19 -8.68 -14.03
N PHE A 142 7.23 -9.16 -14.71
CA PHE A 142 7.10 -9.99 -15.91
C PHE A 142 7.22 -11.50 -15.66
N GLY A 143 7.78 -11.91 -14.51
CA GLY A 143 7.81 -13.32 -14.10
C GLY A 143 6.49 -13.83 -13.52
N SER A 144 5.53 -12.93 -13.26
CA SER A 144 4.28 -13.21 -12.56
C SER A 144 3.14 -13.70 -13.45
N GLY A 145 3.44 -14.66 -14.34
CA GLY A 145 2.38 -15.53 -14.85
C GLY A 145 1.81 -16.45 -13.76
N THR A 146 2.55 -16.73 -12.68
CA THR A 146 2.20 -17.80 -11.72
C THR A 146 2.68 -17.63 -10.26
N THR A 147 3.44 -16.60 -9.89
CA THR A 147 3.95 -16.45 -8.51
C THR A 147 3.20 -15.38 -7.73
N GLN A 148 1.97 -15.70 -7.32
CA GLN A 148 1.40 -15.04 -6.14
C GLN A 148 2.29 -15.44 -4.95
N LEU A 149 2.78 -14.43 -4.21
CA LEU A 149 3.46 -14.69 -2.94
C LEU A 149 2.55 -15.56 -2.07
N PRO A 150 3.06 -16.66 -1.48
CA PRO A 150 2.26 -17.50 -0.61
C PRO A 150 1.69 -16.65 0.52
N GLU A 151 0.38 -16.72 0.75
CA GLU A 151 -0.32 -15.96 1.81
C GLU A 151 -0.11 -16.59 3.18
N THR A 152 1.11 -17.05 3.44
CA THR A 152 1.51 -17.60 4.73
C THR A 152 1.69 -16.47 5.73
N THR A 153 1.44 -16.76 7.00
CA THR A 153 1.67 -15.83 8.10
C THR A 153 3.06 -15.20 8.05
N MET A 154 4.10 -15.99 7.74
CA MET A 154 5.47 -15.49 7.66
C MET A 154 5.66 -14.46 6.53
N VAL A 155 5.10 -14.71 5.35
CA VAL A 155 5.16 -13.76 4.24
C VAL A 155 4.43 -12.46 4.60
N LEU A 156 3.25 -12.54 5.23
CA LEU A 156 2.51 -11.36 5.66
C LEU A 156 3.26 -10.53 6.71
N VAL A 157 3.97 -11.17 7.64
CA VAL A 157 4.88 -10.48 8.59
C VAL A 157 6.01 -9.78 7.85
N LEU A 158 6.69 -10.45 6.91
CA LEU A 158 7.79 -9.85 6.16
C LEU A 158 7.32 -8.68 5.29
N VAL A 159 6.18 -8.83 4.63
CA VAL A 159 5.55 -7.80 3.80
C VAL A 159 5.15 -6.60 4.66
N GLY A 160 4.52 -6.83 5.81
CA GLY A 160 4.18 -5.78 6.77
C GLY A 160 5.42 -5.02 7.25
N ALA A 161 6.51 -5.74 7.53
CA ALA A 161 7.78 -5.14 7.94
C ALA A 161 8.37 -4.24 6.85
N LEU A 162 8.47 -4.75 5.62
CA LEU A 162 8.99 -3.98 4.49
C LEU A 162 8.11 -2.76 4.18
N ALA A 163 6.79 -2.92 4.18
CA ALA A 163 5.85 -1.85 3.91
C ALA A 163 5.95 -0.73 4.96
N ALA A 164 6.01 -1.08 6.25
CA ALA A 164 6.14 -0.08 7.31
C ALA A 164 7.52 0.58 7.34
N SER A 165 8.60 -0.16 7.09
CA SER A 165 9.95 0.42 6.99
C SER A 165 10.08 1.38 5.82
N SER A 166 9.37 1.13 4.71
CA SER A 166 9.35 2.06 3.57
C SER A 166 8.70 3.40 3.92
N MET A 167 7.72 3.40 4.84
CA MET A 167 6.99 4.59 5.26
C MET A 167 7.82 5.56 6.12
N ILE A 168 8.94 5.10 6.67
CA ILE A 168 9.90 5.91 7.44
C ILE A 168 10.77 6.76 6.51
N LEU A 169 10.95 6.32 5.26
CA LEU A 169 11.65 7.11 4.26
C LEU A 169 10.67 8.05 3.54
N PRO A 170 10.93 9.37 3.53
CA PRO A 170 10.11 10.30 2.79
C PRO A 170 10.14 9.97 1.30
N GLY A 171 8.96 9.83 0.69
CA GLY A 171 8.81 9.57 -0.75
C GLY A 171 8.57 8.10 -1.15
N VAL A 172 8.60 7.15 -0.21
CA VAL A 172 8.22 5.74 -0.48
C VAL A 172 6.97 5.38 0.34
N SER A 173 5.94 4.84 -0.32
CA SER A 173 4.66 4.50 0.31
C SER A 173 4.56 2.98 0.56
N GLY A 174 4.16 2.59 1.77
CA GLY A 174 3.96 1.17 2.10
C GLY A 174 2.87 0.50 1.28
N SER A 175 1.82 1.23 0.91
CA SER A 175 0.73 0.74 0.06
C SER A 175 1.17 0.51 -1.38
N TYR A 176 2.15 1.29 -1.85
CA TYR A 176 2.82 1.06 -3.13
C TYR A 176 3.59 -0.26 -3.11
N LEU A 177 4.33 -0.52 -2.03
CA LEU A 177 5.03 -1.79 -1.87
C LEU A 177 4.07 -2.98 -1.84
N LEU A 178 2.94 -2.86 -1.14
CA LEU A 178 1.90 -3.90 -1.14
C LEU A 178 1.35 -4.16 -2.55
N LEU A 179 1.18 -3.11 -3.35
CA LEU A 179 0.66 -3.24 -4.71
C LEU A 179 1.63 -3.99 -5.61
N ILE A 180 2.92 -3.63 -5.58
CA ILE A 180 3.96 -4.32 -6.37
C ILE A 180 4.07 -5.79 -5.98
N LEU A 181 3.94 -6.10 -4.69
CA LEU A 181 3.98 -7.47 -4.18
C LEU A 181 2.69 -8.26 -4.47
N GLY A 182 1.69 -7.64 -5.10
CA GLY A 182 0.39 -8.27 -5.42
C GLY A 182 -0.48 -8.53 -4.18
N LEU A 183 -0.16 -7.90 -3.04
CA LEU A 183 -0.83 -8.10 -1.76
C LEU A 183 -1.71 -6.92 -1.34
N TYR A 184 -1.77 -5.85 -2.14
CA TYR A 184 -2.62 -4.69 -1.87
C TYR A 184 -4.09 -5.07 -1.69
N ASP A 185 -4.66 -5.80 -2.66
CA ASP A 185 -6.07 -6.22 -2.60
C ASP A 185 -6.34 -7.13 -1.39
N LEU A 186 -5.37 -7.99 -1.03
CA LEU A 186 -5.48 -8.87 0.13
C LEU A 186 -5.48 -8.08 1.44
N VAL A 187 -4.51 -7.18 1.61
CA VAL A 187 -4.29 -6.44 2.87
C VAL A 187 -5.33 -5.34 3.03
N ILE A 188 -5.49 -4.47 2.03
CA ILE A 188 -6.46 -3.36 2.08
C ILE A 188 -7.89 -3.89 2.03
N GLY A 189 -8.17 -4.92 1.24
CA GLY A 189 -9.48 -5.55 1.21
C GLY A 189 -9.90 -6.13 2.56
N SER A 190 -8.96 -6.74 3.30
CA SER A 190 -9.21 -7.27 4.65
C SER A 190 -9.52 -6.18 5.69
N LEU A 191 -9.12 -4.92 5.44
CA LEU A 191 -9.40 -3.78 6.32
C LEU A 191 -10.77 -3.13 6.08
N SER A 192 -11.46 -3.50 5.00
CA SER A 192 -12.77 -2.91 4.67
C SER A 192 -13.83 -3.28 5.69
N SER A 193 -14.74 -2.33 5.97
CA SER A 193 -15.87 -2.55 6.89
C SER A 193 -16.77 -3.73 6.49
N SER A 194 -16.95 -3.97 5.20
CA SER A 194 -17.66 -5.15 4.68
C SER A 194 -16.91 -6.44 4.99
N ALA A 195 -15.61 -6.54 4.67
CA ALA A 195 -14.82 -7.74 4.93
C ALA A 195 -14.73 -8.08 6.43
N LEU A 196 -14.59 -7.05 7.29
CA LEU A 196 -14.57 -7.21 8.74
C LEU A 196 -15.90 -7.73 9.31
N ARG A 197 -17.04 -7.37 8.70
CA ARG A 197 -18.37 -7.86 9.09
C ARG A 197 -18.66 -9.26 8.57
N GLU A 198 -18.28 -9.55 7.33
CA GLU A 198 -18.56 -10.83 6.66
C GLU A 198 -17.72 -11.99 7.21
N ASP A 199 -16.42 -11.77 7.41
CA ASP A 199 -15.46 -12.77 7.90
C ASP A 199 -14.39 -12.11 8.81
N PRO A 200 -14.75 -11.82 10.08
CA PRO A 200 -13.83 -11.17 11.02
C PRO A 200 -12.55 -11.98 11.26
N ALA A 201 -12.69 -13.30 11.41
CA ALA A 201 -11.57 -14.20 11.68
C ALA A 201 -10.61 -14.27 10.48
N GLY A 202 -11.14 -14.40 9.26
CA GLY A 202 -10.31 -14.41 8.05
C GLY A 202 -9.64 -13.06 7.79
N SER A 203 -10.32 -11.96 8.08
CA SER A 203 -9.71 -10.61 7.97
C SER A 203 -8.61 -10.41 9.01
N LEU A 204 -8.81 -10.85 10.26
CA LEU A 204 -7.80 -10.77 11.31
C LEU A 204 -6.59 -11.66 11.04
N ALA A 205 -6.79 -12.82 10.40
CA ALA A 205 -5.70 -13.71 9.97
C ALA A 205 -4.76 -13.05 8.94
N VAL A 206 -5.21 -12.02 8.23
CA VAL A 206 -4.37 -11.20 7.34
C VAL A 206 -3.82 -9.98 8.06
N ILE A 207 -4.66 -9.25 8.80
CA ILE A 207 -4.30 -7.99 9.43
C ILE A 207 -3.26 -8.19 10.54
N ALA A 208 -3.47 -9.17 11.43
CA ALA A 208 -2.62 -9.34 12.61
C ALA A 208 -1.15 -9.63 12.25
N PRO A 209 -0.83 -10.53 11.29
CA PRO A 209 0.53 -10.74 10.84
C PRO A 209 1.14 -9.50 10.17
N VAL A 210 0.38 -8.77 9.37
CA VAL A 210 0.85 -7.53 8.71
C VAL A 210 1.17 -6.45 9.75
N VAL A 211 0.30 -6.26 10.75
CA VAL A 211 0.52 -5.28 11.83
C VAL A 211 1.72 -5.68 12.70
N LEU A 212 1.87 -6.97 13.01
CA LEU A 212 3.04 -7.50 13.72
C LEU A 212 4.32 -7.23 12.91
N GLY A 213 4.29 -7.55 11.62
CA GLY A 213 5.34 -7.23 10.66
C GLY A 213 5.69 -5.75 10.68
N ALA A 214 4.68 -4.89 10.58
CA ALA A 214 4.85 -3.44 10.59
C ALA A 214 5.54 -2.97 11.88
N ALA A 215 5.10 -3.46 13.04
CA ALA A 215 5.73 -3.13 14.32
C ALA A 215 7.21 -3.57 14.37
N LEU A 216 7.51 -4.80 13.92
CA LEU A 216 8.87 -5.32 13.84
C LEU A 216 9.73 -4.54 12.83
N GLY A 217 9.17 -4.19 11.67
CA GLY A 217 9.86 -3.42 10.63
C GLY A 217 10.20 -2.01 11.09
N VAL A 218 9.30 -1.35 11.82
CA VAL A 218 9.57 -0.04 12.41
C VAL A 218 10.60 -0.13 13.53
N ALA A 219 10.64 -1.20 14.32
CA ALA A 219 11.61 -1.34 15.41
C ALA A 219 13.02 -1.77 14.94
N LEU A 220 13.09 -2.73 14.03
CA LEU A 220 14.34 -3.40 13.63
C LEU A 220 14.88 -2.87 12.32
N LEU A 221 14.05 -2.92 11.27
CA LEU A 221 14.49 -2.67 9.90
C LEU A 221 14.68 -1.17 9.61
N SER A 222 14.00 -0.29 10.37
CA SER A 222 14.23 1.16 10.33
C SER A 222 15.68 1.54 10.68
N ASN A 223 16.26 0.89 11.70
CA ASN A 223 17.62 1.15 12.15
C ASN A 223 18.64 0.66 11.11
N VAL A 224 18.34 -0.47 10.46
CA VAL A 224 19.17 -1.01 9.36
C VAL A 224 19.12 -0.07 8.16
N LEU A 225 17.94 0.35 7.69
CA LEU A 225 17.82 1.31 6.59
C LEU A 225 18.54 2.62 6.92
N LYS A 226 18.35 3.14 8.14
CA LYS A 226 19.04 4.36 8.59
C LYS A 226 20.56 4.18 8.59
N ALA A 227 21.07 3.04 9.04
CA ALA A 227 22.50 2.74 9.03
C ALA A 227 23.05 2.64 7.59
N ILE A 228 22.30 2.00 6.68
CA ILE A 228 22.67 1.91 5.25
C ILE A 228 22.71 3.30 4.64
N LEU A 229 21.68 4.12 4.83
CA LEU A 229 21.62 5.47 4.25
C LEU A 229 22.63 6.43 4.88
N ALA A 230 22.93 6.29 6.16
CA ALA A 230 23.97 7.09 6.82
C ALA A 230 25.37 6.80 6.25
N ARG A 231 25.65 5.53 5.93
CA ARG A 231 26.99 5.10 5.48
C ARG A 231 27.13 4.99 3.96
N TRP A 232 26.03 4.81 3.24
CA TRP A 232 25.95 4.56 1.80
C TRP A 232 24.81 5.35 1.14
N SER A 233 24.63 6.62 1.52
CA SER A 233 23.48 7.45 1.11
C SER A 233 23.18 7.38 -0.39
N ALA A 234 24.14 7.76 -1.24
CA ALA A 234 23.94 7.79 -2.69
C ALA A 234 23.53 6.42 -3.27
N VAL A 235 24.16 5.33 -2.81
CA VAL A 235 23.87 3.95 -3.26
C VAL A 235 22.51 3.49 -2.77
N GLY A 236 22.16 3.78 -1.52
CA GLY A 236 20.86 3.47 -0.93
C GLY A 236 19.72 4.19 -1.67
N HIS A 237 19.88 5.49 -1.96
CA HIS A 237 18.92 6.22 -2.78
C HIS A 237 18.86 5.69 -4.22
N GLY A 238 19.99 5.26 -4.80
CA GLY A 238 20.02 4.57 -6.10
C GLY A 238 19.18 3.29 -6.10
N ALA A 239 19.29 2.46 -5.06
CA ALA A 239 18.46 1.26 -4.91
C ALA A 239 16.96 1.60 -4.85
N LEU A 240 16.59 2.64 -4.09
CA LEU A 240 15.20 3.12 -4.01
C LEU A 240 14.69 3.63 -5.35
N LEU A 241 15.53 4.36 -6.11
CA LEU A 241 15.21 4.83 -7.44
C LEU A 241 14.92 3.65 -8.39
N GLY A 242 15.74 2.60 -8.32
CA GLY A 242 15.53 1.37 -9.09
C GLY A 242 14.21 0.65 -8.75
N LEU A 243 13.89 0.54 -7.45
CA LEU A 243 12.61 -0.01 -6.98
C LEU A 243 11.44 0.82 -7.50
N LEU A 244 11.53 2.15 -7.40
CA LEU A 244 10.49 3.09 -7.79
C LEU A 244 10.23 3.04 -9.30
N LEU A 245 11.27 3.03 -10.13
CA LEU A 245 11.14 2.91 -11.59
C LEU A 245 10.63 1.51 -12.00
N GLY A 246 11.13 0.46 -11.36
CA GLY A 246 10.75 -0.91 -11.69
C GLY A 246 9.30 -1.23 -11.33
N ALA A 247 8.77 -0.58 -10.31
CA ALA A 247 7.39 -0.75 -9.92
C ALA A 247 6.38 -0.15 -10.93
N VAL A 248 6.79 0.81 -11.75
CA VAL A 248 5.99 1.26 -12.92
C VAL A 248 5.77 0.11 -13.91
N LEU A 249 6.73 -0.80 -14.04
CA LEU A 249 6.62 -1.98 -14.92
C LEU A 249 5.56 -2.98 -14.44
N GLY A 250 5.23 -2.99 -13.15
CA GLY A 250 4.14 -3.81 -12.61
C GLY A 250 2.75 -3.20 -12.85
N LEU A 251 2.68 -1.90 -13.15
CA LEU A 251 1.43 -1.17 -13.37
C LEU A 251 1.09 -0.99 -14.86
N TYR A 252 2.09 -1.05 -15.73
CA TYR A 252 1.95 -0.89 -17.18
C TYR A 252 2.61 -2.06 -17.93
N PRO A 253 1.98 -2.63 -18.99
CA PRO A 253 0.73 -2.19 -19.62
C PRO A 253 -0.49 -2.41 -18.74
N PHE A 254 -1.53 -1.58 -18.91
CA PHE A 254 -2.76 -1.73 -18.15
C PHE A 254 -3.35 -3.12 -18.36
N GLN A 255 -3.91 -3.68 -17.29
CA GLN A 255 -4.51 -5.01 -17.29
C GLN A 255 -5.94 -4.93 -16.77
N GLU A 256 -6.82 -5.74 -17.33
CA GLU A 256 -8.19 -5.91 -16.87
C GLU A 256 -8.45 -7.35 -16.43
N ALA A 257 -9.37 -7.53 -15.48
CA ALA A 257 -9.76 -8.84 -15.00
C ALA A 257 -10.45 -9.63 -16.14
N VAL A 258 -10.02 -10.87 -16.34
CA VAL A 258 -10.69 -11.81 -17.26
C VAL A 258 -12.08 -12.16 -16.73
N GLN A 259 -12.24 -12.23 -15.41
CA GLN A 259 -13.50 -12.48 -14.72
C GLN A 259 -13.76 -11.41 -13.65
N PRO A 260 -14.24 -10.21 -14.05
CA PRO A 260 -14.45 -9.10 -13.12
C PRO A 260 -15.46 -9.43 -12.01
N GLU A 261 -16.41 -10.32 -12.28
CA GLU A 261 -17.43 -10.75 -11.31
C GLU A 261 -16.81 -11.43 -10.08
N LEU A 262 -15.65 -12.08 -10.26
CA LEU A 262 -14.91 -12.78 -9.20
C LEU A 262 -13.93 -11.88 -8.44
N ALA A 263 -13.75 -10.61 -8.83
CA ALA A 263 -12.83 -9.70 -8.17
C ALA A 263 -13.19 -9.53 -6.68
N ARG A 264 -14.49 -9.45 -6.37
CA ARG A 264 -14.99 -9.27 -5.01
C ARG A 264 -14.85 -10.56 -4.19
N ARG A 265 -14.32 -10.43 -2.97
CA ARG A 265 -14.23 -11.55 -2.01
C ARG A 265 -15.61 -12.10 -1.64
N GLY A 266 -16.61 -11.24 -1.48
CA GLY A 266 -18.00 -11.62 -1.20
C GLY A 266 -18.57 -12.55 -2.27
N THR A 267 -18.44 -12.21 -3.56
CA THR A 267 -18.90 -13.06 -4.67
C THR A 267 -18.26 -14.45 -4.63
N ARG A 268 -16.94 -14.52 -4.42
CA ARG A 268 -16.25 -15.82 -4.30
C ARG A 268 -16.77 -16.63 -3.12
N SER A 269 -16.95 -16.00 -1.96
CA SER A 269 -17.48 -16.69 -0.77
C SER A 269 -18.94 -17.13 -0.95
N ALA A 270 -19.77 -16.33 -1.62
CA ALA A 270 -21.14 -16.67 -1.97
C ALA A 270 -21.20 -17.90 -2.89
N LEU A 271 -20.35 -17.98 -3.92
CA LEU A 271 -20.26 -19.14 -4.81
C LEU A 271 -19.85 -20.43 -4.08
N VAL A 272 -18.91 -20.34 -3.13
CA VAL A 272 -18.52 -21.47 -2.26
C VAL A 272 -19.70 -21.90 -1.38
N MET A 273 -20.42 -20.95 -0.80
CA MET A 273 -21.59 -21.22 0.04
C MET A 273 -22.72 -21.88 -0.77
N MET A 274 -22.97 -21.42 -1.99
CA MET A 274 -23.93 -22.05 -2.91
C MET A 274 -23.51 -23.45 -3.35
N ALA A 275 -22.21 -23.71 -3.47
CA ALA A 275 -21.72 -25.06 -3.73
C ALA A 275 -21.90 -26.01 -2.53
N ALA A 276 -21.94 -25.46 -1.31
CA ALA A 276 -22.29 -26.18 -0.09
C ALA A 276 -23.81 -26.35 0.12
N GLY A 277 -24.64 -25.91 -0.83
CA GLY A 277 -26.09 -26.13 -0.83
C GLY A 277 -26.94 -24.91 -0.50
N ALA A 278 -26.34 -23.74 -0.22
CA ALA A 278 -27.11 -22.53 0.03
C ALA A 278 -27.79 -21.98 -1.23
N THR A 279 -28.94 -21.36 -1.04
CA THR A 279 -29.65 -20.63 -2.09
C THR A 279 -28.93 -19.30 -2.44
N PRO A 280 -29.16 -18.74 -3.64
CA PRO A 280 -28.63 -17.42 -4.01
C PRO A 280 -29.06 -16.30 -3.03
N SER A 281 -30.27 -16.39 -2.47
CA SER A 281 -30.79 -15.44 -1.48
C SER A 281 -30.03 -15.51 -0.16
N GLU A 282 -29.82 -16.71 0.39
CA GLU A 282 -29.06 -16.89 1.63
C GLU A 282 -27.60 -16.45 1.46
N ALA A 283 -27.01 -16.73 0.30
CA ALA A 283 -25.65 -16.30 -0.01
C ALA A 283 -25.54 -14.76 -0.10
N ARG A 284 -26.54 -14.07 -0.67
CA ARG A 284 -26.57 -12.59 -0.73
C ARG A 284 -26.84 -11.95 0.63
N GLU A 285 -27.69 -12.57 1.44
CA GLU A 285 -27.94 -12.12 2.81
C GLU A 285 -26.64 -12.18 3.63
N ARG A 286 -25.87 -13.26 3.46
CA ARG A 286 -24.58 -13.42 4.14
C ARG A 286 -23.48 -12.50 3.60
N TYR A 287 -23.49 -12.25 2.28
CA TYR A 287 -22.47 -11.47 1.58
C TYR A 287 -23.12 -10.28 0.84
N PRO A 288 -23.49 -9.20 1.56
CA PRO A 288 -24.16 -8.04 0.98
C PRO A 288 -23.28 -7.25 0.00
N SER A 289 -21.97 -7.53 -0.07
CA SER A 289 -21.07 -6.97 -1.07
C SER A 289 -21.26 -7.53 -2.49
N VAL A 290 -22.04 -8.61 -2.64
CA VAL A 290 -22.40 -9.17 -3.95
C VAL A 290 -23.33 -8.20 -4.70
N PRO A 291 -23.03 -7.84 -5.96
CA PRO A 291 -23.91 -6.99 -6.75
C PRO A 291 -25.32 -7.58 -6.89
N ALA A 292 -26.34 -6.74 -6.76
CA ALA A 292 -27.75 -7.17 -6.83
C ALA A 292 -28.14 -7.67 -8.23
N ASP A 293 -27.54 -7.08 -9.26
CA ASP A 293 -27.70 -7.37 -10.68
C ASP A 293 -26.92 -8.62 -11.14
N LEU A 294 -25.99 -9.13 -10.32
CA LEU A 294 -25.18 -10.29 -10.67
C LEU A 294 -25.98 -11.59 -10.51
N ASP A 295 -26.24 -12.29 -11.62
CA ASP A 295 -26.82 -13.63 -11.60
C ASP A 295 -25.78 -14.68 -11.14
N LEU A 296 -25.84 -15.00 -9.84
CA LEU A 296 -24.97 -15.98 -9.21
C LEU A 296 -25.16 -17.40 -9.76
N LEU A 297 -26.36 -17.75 -10.21
CA LEU A 297 -26.65 -19.09 -10.73
C LEU A 297 -26.02 -19.25 -12.11
N ALA A 298 -26.19 -18.25 -12.97
CA ALA A 298 -25.56 -18.21 -14.28
C ALA A 298 -24.02 -18.17 -14.17
N LEU A 299 -23.47 -17.37 -13.25
CA LEU A 299 -22.02 -17.30 -13.03
C LEU A 299 -21.46 -18.64 -12.55
N ARG A 300 -22.12 -19.29 -11.57
CA ARG A 300 -21.73 -20.63 -11.10
C ARG A 300 -21.78 -21.65 -12.23
N GLY A 301 -22.82 -21.61 -13.06
CA GLY A 301 -22.96 -22.49 -14.23
C GLY A 301 -21.81 -22.32 -15.24
N LYS A 302 -21.46 -21.07 -15.57
CA LYS A 302 -20.32 -20.74 -16.45
C LYS A 302 -19.00 -21.27 -15.89
N LEU A 303 -18.77 -21.13 -14.58
CA LEU A 303 -17.55 -21.61 -13.92
C LEU A 303 -17.46 -23.13 -13.89
N ALA A 304 -18.57 -23.81 -13.61
CA ALA A 304 -18.63 -25.27 -13.65
C ALA A 304 -18.38 -25.81 -15.07
N ALA A 305 -18.94 -25.17 -16.10
CA ALA A 305 -18.69 -25.51 -17.50
C ALA A 305 -17.22 -25.30 -17.91
N ALA A 306 -16.53 -24.33 -17.29
CA ALA A 306 -15.10 -24.10 -17.45
C ALA A 306 -14.21 -25.02 -16.58
N GLY A 307 -14.80 -25.98 -15.86
CA GLY A 307 -14.07 -26.93 -15.01
C GLY A 307 -13.48 -26.29 -13.74
N VAL A 308 -13.98 -25.14 -13.31
CA VAL A 308 -13.49 -24.44 -12.12
C VAL A 308 -14.17 -25.00 -10.88
N GLU A 309 -13.38 -25.61 -10.00
CA GLU A 309 -13.89 -26.07 -8.70
C GLU A 309 -14.43 -24.90 -7.86
N PRO A 310 -15.55 -25.06 -7.15
CA PRO A 310 -16.13 -24.02 -6.32
C PRO A 310 -15.43 -23.92 -4.96
N THR A 311 -14.10 -23.86 -4.97
CA THR A 311 -13.27 -23.68 -3.77
C THR A 311 -12.72 -22.26 -3.71
N ARG A 312 -12.45 -21.75 -2.49
CA ARG A 312 -11.91 -20.39 -2.30
C ARG A 312 -10.63 -20.17 -3.10
N SER A 313 -9.76 -21.17 -3.14
CA SER A 313 -8.47 -21.10 -3.85
C SER A 313 -8.64 -21.11 -5.36
N ALA A 314 -9.51 -21.98 -5.92
CA ALA A 314 -9.75 -22.05 -7.35
C ALA A 314 -10.43 -20.78 -7.89
N LEU A 315 -11.46 -20.29 -7.20
CA LEU A 315 -12.14 -19.05 -7.57
C LEU A 315 -11.23 -17.83 -7.46
N LYS A 316 -10.29 -17.83 -6.50
CA LYS A 316 -9.27 -16.79 -6.37
C LYS A 316 -8.27 -16.82 -7.53
N ARG A 317 -7.81 -18.00 -7.95
CA ARG A 317 -6.94 -18.14 -9.13
C ARG A 317 -7.61 -17.61 -10.39
N GLN A 318 -8.90 -17.89 -10.56
CA GLN A 318 -9.69 -17.35 -11.68
C GLN A 318 -9.86 -15.82 -11.60
N ALA A 319 -10.15 -15.29 -10.41
CA ALA A 319 -10.25 -13.84 -10.19
C ALA A 319 -8.95 -13.09 -10.51
N SER A 320 -7.80 -13.73 -10.30
CA SER A 320 -6.49 -13.14 -10.61
C SER A 320 -6.08 -13.24 -12.07
N GLY A 321 -6.89 -13.86 -12.94
CA GLY A 321 -6.64 -13.86 -14.37
C GLY A 321 -6.71 -12.45 -14.92
N LEU A 322 -5.59 -11.93 -15.41
CA LEU A 322 -5.47 -10.59 -15.97
C LEU A 322 -5.11 -10.69 -17.45
N ARG A 323 -5.76 -9.89 -18.29
CA ARG A 323 -5.41 -9.73 -19.71
C ARG A 323 -5.00 -8.29 -20.00
N SER A 324 -4.18 -8.11 -21.03
CA SER A 324 -3.77 -6.77 -21.45
C SER A 324 -5.00 -5.94 -21.84
N TYR A 325 -5.14 -4.79 -21.19
CA TYR A 325 -6.15 -3.80 -21.51
C TYR A 325 -5.64 -2.90 -22.64
N LYS A 326 -6.43 -2.74 -23.70
CA LYS A 326 -6.13 -1.81 -24.80
C LYS A 326 -7.09 -0.62 -24.69
N PRO A 327 -6.69 0.49 -24.04
CA PRO A 327 -7.55 1.65 -23.89
C PRO A 327 -7.88 2.26 -25.26
N GLY A 328 -9.13 2.72 -25.43
CA GLY A 328 -9.51 3.53 -26.59
C GLY A 328 -8.80 4.90 -26.59
N GLY A 329 -8.85 5.64 -27.70
CA GLY A 329 -8.14 6.93 -27.84
C GLY A 329 -8.49 7.96 -26.74
N LEU A 330 -9.77 8.07 -26.36
CA LEU A 330 -10.23 8.96 -25.28
C LEU A 330 -9.71 8.51 -23.91
N GLN A 331 -9.68 7.20 -23.65
CA GLN A 331 -9.15 6.65 -22.40
C GLN A 331 -7.64 6.81 -22.32
N LEU A 332 -6.93 6.72 -23.45
CA LEU A 332 -5.50 7.03 -23.51
C LEU A 332 -5.24 8.50 -23.13
N ALA A 333 -6.00 9.44 -23.72
CA ALA A 333 -5.90 10.85 -23.38
C ALA A 333 -6.21 11.10 -21.88
N ALA A 334 -7.27 10.49 -21.35
CA ALA A 334 -7.62 10.57 -19.94
C ALA A 334 -6.52 9.97 -19.03
N SER A 335 -5.93 8.83 -19.41
CA SER A 335 -4.84 8.19 -18.68
C SER A 335 -3.61 9.08 -18.61
N LEU A 336 -3.27 9.77 -19.71
CA LEU A 336 -2.17 10.72 -19.75
C LEU A 336 -2.45 11.93 -18.86
N THR A 337 -3.66 12.48 -18.90
CA THR A 337 -4.08 13.57 -18.01
C THR A 337 -3.96 13.19 -16.53
N LEU A 338 -4.44 11.99 -16.16
CA LEU A 338 -4.34 11.47 -14.79
C LEU A 338 -2.89 11.25 -14.36
N LEU A 339 -2.06 10.71 -15.25
CA LEU A 339 -0.63 10.54 -15.02
C LEU A 339 0.05 11.90 -14.79
N LEU A 340 -0.21 12.89 -15.65
CA LEU A 340 0.35 14.24 -15.51
C LEU A 340 -0.14 14.94 -14.23
N ALA A 341 -1.41 14.75 -13.87
CA ALA A 341 -1.96 15.26 -12.62
C ALA A 341 -1.24 14.65 -11.40
N GLY A 342 -1.10 13.32 -11.36
CA GLY A 342 -0.37 12.61 -10.31
C GLY A 342 1.11 12.99 -10.24
N PHE A 343 1.77 13.15 -11.39
CA PHE A 343 3.15 13.63 -11.46
C PHE A 343 3.28 15.03 -10.86
N SER A 344 2.41 15.95 -11.29
CA SER A 344 2.46 17.35 -10.89
C SER A 344 2.21 17.52 -9.39
N THR A 345 1.28 16.75 -8.81
CA THR A 345 1.00 16.85 -7.36
C THR A 345 2.21 16.49 -6.51
N VAL A 346 2.90 15.39 -6.83
CA VAL A 346 4.08 14.96 -6.09
C VAL A 346 5.26 15.87 -6.38
N TRP A 347 5.51 16.18 -7.66
CA TRP A 347 6.65 17.00 -8.07
C TRP A 347 6.59 18.40 -7.43
N LEU A 348 5.45 19.11 -7.53
CA LEU A 348 5.27 20.43 -6.94
C LEU A 348 5.41 20.42 -5.41
N SER A 349 4.96 19.34 -4.75
CA SER A 349 5.13 19.20 -3.29
C SER A 349 6.59 19.01 -2.89
N SER A 350 7.38 18.34 -3.72
CA SER A 350 8.80 18.09 -3.49
C SER A 350 9.68 19.31 -3.79
N ALA A 351 9.36 20.06 -4.85
CA ALA A 351 10.11 21.24 -5.26
C ALA A 351 10.11 22.33 -4.17
N ARG A 352 8.98 22.54 -3.50
CA ARG A 352 8.88 23.55 -2.43
C ARG A 352 9.70 23.25 -1.17
N ARG A 353 10.16 22.01 -0.99
CA ARG A 353 10.93 21.58 0.19
C ARG A 353 12.43 21.71 0.02
N THR A 354 12.92 21.88 -1.20
CA THR A 354 14.37 22.06 -1.43
C THR A 354 14.83 23.50 -1.30
N ASP A 355 13.88 24.44 -1.20
CA ASP A 355 14.14 25.89 -1.14
C ASP A 355 13.99 26.44 0.30
N SER A 356 13.72 25.58 1.29
CA SER A 356 13.58 25.89 2.72
C SER A 356 14.60 25.14 3.56
#